data_AF-A0A074XYP8-F1
#
_entry.id   AF-A0A074XYP8-F1
#
_cell.length_a   1.000
_cell.length_b   1.000
_cell.length_c   1.000
_cell.angle_alpha   90.00
_cell.angle_beta   90.00
_cell.angle_gamma   90.00
#
_symmetry.space_group_name_H-M   'P 1'
#
loop_
_entity.id
_entity.type
_entity.pdbx_description
1 polymer ?
#
loop_
_entity_poly.entity_id
_entity_poly.type
_entity_poly.pdbx_seq_one_letter_code
_entity_poly.pdbx_strand_id
1 'polypeptide(L)' 'MPISEVSERDEMVLYQNPVVSGFAPDPSVVFVDEVFYLVTSSFHLFPGIPIYASRDLRSWSLVGEKSGMACIDSSRL' A
#
# COMPACT_ATOMS: atom_id res chain seq x y z
N MET A 1 -25.41 -24.95 -19.21
CA MET A 1 -26.20 -23.85 -18.61
C MET A 1 -25.60 -22.54 -19.09
N PRO A 2 -26.37 -21.63 -19.68
CA PRO A 2 -25.87 -20.33 -20.10
C PRO A 2 -25.67 -19.42 -18.88
N ILE A 3 -24.65 -18.58 -18.97
CA ILE A 3 -24.16 -17.62 -17.97
C ILE A 3 -25.10 -16.41 -17.75
N SER A 4 -26.42 -16.61 -17.72
CA SER A 4 -27.37 -15.50 -17.88
C SER A 4 -27.75 -14.71 -16.60
N GLU A 5 -27.15 -14.93 -15.43
CA GLU A 5 -27.51 -14.15 -14.21
C GLU A 5 -26.31 -13.90 -13.28
N VAL A 6 -25.30 -13.17 -13.75
CA VAL A 6 -24.41 -12.43 -12.83
C VAL A 6 -24.90 -10.99 -12.81
N SER A 7 -25.47 -10.55 -11.69
CA SER A 7 -26.04 -9.22 -11.49
C SER A 7 -25.00 -8.12 -11.77
N GLU A 8 -25.38 -7.12 -12.57
CA GLU A 8 -24.55 -6.00 -13.06
C GLU A 8 -24.14 -4.97 -11.98
N ARG A 9 -23.60 -5.39 -10.83
CA ARG A 9 -23.02 -4.48 -9.82
C ARG A 9 -21.72 -4.96 -9.16
N ASP A 10 -20.98 -5.85 -9.81
CA ASP A 10 -19.52 -5.84 -9.62
C ASP A 10 -18.97 -4.93 -10.71
N GLU A 11 -18.75 -3.65 -10.37
CA GLU A 11 -17.72 -2.88 -11.07
C GLU A 11 -16.51 -3.81 -11.15
N MET A 12 -16.06 -4.19 -12.34
CA MET A 12 -14.93 -5.10 -12.50
C MET A 12 -13.74 -4.47 -11.79
N VAL A 13 -13.51 -4.93 -10.56
CA VAL A 13 -12.49 -4.42 -9.66
C VAL A 13 -11.15 -4.89 -10.20
N LEU A 14 -10.63 -4.14 -11.16
CA LEU A 14 -9.38 -4.47 -11.82
C LEU A 14 -8.24 -4.07 -10.89
N TYR A 15 -7.65 -5.04 -10.20
CA TYR A 15 -6.38 -4.86 -9.51
C TYR A 15 -5.25 -5.23 -10.47
N GLN A 16 -4.21 -4.39 -10.50
CA GLN A 16 -3.04 -4.63 -11.36
C GLN A 16 -1.82 -4.82 -10.47
N ASN A 17 -1.19 -5.99 -10.60
CA ASN A 17 0.09 -6.26 -9.96
C ASN A 17 1.25 -5.68 -10.78
N PRO A 18 2.34 -5.26 -10.11
CA PRO A 18 2.50 -5.14 -8.66
C PRO A 18 1.81 -3.89 -8.08
N VAL A 19 1.25 -4.00 -6.87
CA VAL A 19 0.54 -2.89 -6.19
C VAL A 19 1.47 -1.75 -5.74
N VAL A 20 2.74 -2.08 -5.48
CA VAL A 20 3.83 -1.12 -5.31
C VAL A 20 4.93 -1.53 -6.29
N SER A 21 5.21 -0.68 -7.28
CA SER A 21 6.19 -0.97 -8.32
C SER A 21 7.59 -0.49 -7.95
N GLY A 22 8.62 -1.04 -8.60
CA GLY A 22 10.02 -0.65 -8.40
C GLY A 22 10.72 -1.40 -7.26
N PHE A 23 11.63 -0.72 -6.56
CA PHE A 23 12.45 -1.31 -5.51
C PHE A 23 11.69 -1.39 -4.17
N ALA A 24 10.80 -2.39 -4.07
CA ALA A 24 9.95 -2.63 -2.91
C ALA A 24 10.11 -4.07 -2.36
N PRO A 25 11.31 -4.48 -1.92
CA PRO A 25 11.54 -5.82 -1.38
C PRO A 25 11.03 -5.97 0.06
N ASP A 26 10.77 -7.22 0.45
CA ASP A 26 10.35 -7.63 1.80
C ASP A 26 9.12 -6.88 2.36
N PRO A 27 7.99 -6.85 1.62
CA PRO A 27 6.81 -6.11 2.06
C PRO A 27 6.25 -6.69 3.38
N SER A 28 6.13 -5.83 4.38
CA SER A 28 5.43 -6.12 5.63
C SER A 28 4.30 -5.10 5.84
N VAL A 29 3.09 -5.56 6.13
CA VAL A 29 1.89 -4.72 6.18
C VAL A 29 1.12 -4.86 7.49
N VAL A 30 0.54 -3.77 7.98
CA VAL A 30 -0.36 -3.71 9.14
C VAL A 30 -1.54 -2.79 8.86
N PHE A 31 -2.69 -3.05 9.49
CA PHE A 31 -3.88 -2.21 9.39
C PHE A 31 -4.21 -1.59 10.76
N VAL A 32 -4.27 -0.26 10.82
CA VAL A 32 -4.54 0.53 12.03
C VAL A 32 -5.38 1.74 11.63
N ASP A 33 -6.45 2.02 12.37
CA ASP A 33 -7.30 3.21 12.19
C ASP A 33 -7.75 3.44 10.74
N GLU A 34 -8.28 2.39 10.09
CA GLU A 34 -8.77 2.42 8.69
C GLU A 34 -7.69 2.65 7.61
N VAL A 35 -6.41 2.55 7.97
CA VAL A 35 -5.28 2.72 7.05
C VAL A 35 -4.37 1.50 7.08
N PHE A 36 -3.99 1.02 5.90
CA PHE A 36 -2.93 0.03 5.70
C PHE A 36 -1.59 0.75 5.61
N TYR A 37 -0.63 0.31 6.42
CA TYR A 37 0.77 0.74 6.34
C TYR A 37 1.63 -0.40 5.84
N LEU A 38 2.42 -0.14 4.81
CA LEU A 38 3.34 -1.12 4.22
C LEU A 38 4.77 -0.59 4.30
N VAL A 39 5.69 -1.41 4.79
CA VAL A 39 7.11 -1.09 4.86
C VAL A 39 7.91 -2.04 3.99
N THR A 40 9.01 -1.53 3.42
CA THR A 40 9.94 -2.29 2.57
C THR A 40 11.38 -2.13 3.03
N SER A 41 12.22 -3.12 2.70
CA SER A 41 13.66 -3.04 2.97
C SER A 41 14.34 -2.05 2.02
N SER A 42 15.13 -1.10 2.55
CA SER A 42 15.99 -0.20 1.75
C SER A 42 17.46 -0.65 1.68
N PHE A 43 17.80 -1.75 2.37
CA PHE A 43 19.18 -2.19 2.60
C PHE A 43 20.06 -1.04 3.12
N HIS A 44 21.08 -0.65 2.35
CA HIS A 44 22.05 0.39 2.70
C HIS A 44 21.64 1.79 2.20
N LEU A 45 20.50 1.92 1.49
CA LEU A 45 20.04 3.20 0.97
C LEU A 45 19.47 4.06 2.10
N PHE A 46 19.84 5.35 2.08
CA PHE A 46 19.39 6.37 3.02
C PHE A 46 18.78 7.55 2.27
N PRO A 47 17.63 8.12 2.72
CA PRO A 47 16.82 7.72 3.88
C PRO A 47 16.26 6.29 3.74
N GLY A 48 16.21 5.55 4.87
CA GLY A 48 15.95 4.11 4.86
C GLY A 48 14.52 3.75 5.26
N ILE A 49 14.09 2.51 5.02
CA ILE A 49 12.78 1.95 5.41
C ILE A 49 11.61 2.84 4.90
N PRO A 50 11.28 2.77 3.61
CA PRO A 50 10.10 3.44 3.06
C PRO A 50 8.82 2.94 3.73
N ILE A 51 7.90 3.86 4.00
CA ILE A 51 6.59 3.58 4.59
C ILE A 51 5.52 4.11 3.64
N TYR A 52 4.65 3.20 3.17
CA TYR A 52 3.52 3.51 2.32
C TYR A 52 2.22 3.43 3.11
N ALA A 53 1.24 4.27 2.76
CA ALA A 53 -0.11 4.19 3.29
C ALA A 53 -1.14 3.96 2.18
N SER A 54 -2.20 3.23 2.49
CA SER A 54 -3.34 2.99 1.61
C SER A 54 -4.63 2.79 2.41
N ARG A 55 -5.78 3.18 1.87
CA ARG A 55 -7.12 2.85 2.42
C ARG A 55 -7.80 1.70 1.67
N ASP A 56 -7.27 1.30 0.52
CA ASP A 56 -7.91 0.36 -0.42
C ASP A 56 -7.03 -0.81 -0.87
N LEU A 57 -5.79 -0.93 -0.33
CA LEU A 57 -4.74 -1.89 -0.70
C LEU A 57 -4.23 -1.80 -2.16
N ARG A 58 -4.66 -0.80 -2.93
CA ARG A 58 -4.33 -0.63 -4.35
C ARG A 58 -3.54 0.62 -4.60
N SER A 59 -4.03 1.74 -4.08
CA SER A 59 -3.38 3.04 -4.19
C SER A 59 -2.50 3.24 -2.96
N TRP A 60 -1.19 3.29 -3.18
CA TRP A 60 -0.18 3.42 -2.13
C TRP A 60 0.56 4.74 -2.28
N SER A 61 0.60 5.53 -1.21
CA SER A 61 1.35 6.78 -1.15
C SER A 61 2.52 6.64 -0.19
N LEU A 62 3.71 7.13 -0.56
CA LEU A 62 4.85 7.19 0.35
C LEU A 62 4.60 8.29 1.40
N VAL A 63 4.54 7.91 2.68
CA VAL A 63 4.16 8.80 3.78
C VAL A 63 5.29 9.02 4.78
N GLY A 64 6.40 8.30 4.63
CA GLY A 64 7.59 8.51 5.44
C GLY A 64 8.75 7.62 5.01
N GLU A 65 9.95 8.08 5.37
CA GLU A 65 11.19 7.32 5.30
C GLU A 65 11.94 7.61 6.60
N LYS A 66 12.64 6.62 7.15
CA LYS A 66 13.39 6.76 8.40
C LYS A 66 14.68 7.55 8.17
N SER A 67 14.57 8.88 8.23
CA SER A 67 15.72 9.80 8.28
C SER A 67 16.30 9.94 9.71
N GLY A 68 15.51 9.58 10.73
CA GLY A 68 15.86 9.74 12.14
C GLY A 68 14.58 10.01 12.94
N MET A 69 13.87 8.94 13.31
CA MET A 69 12.63 8.99 14.11
C MET A 69 11.56 9.94 13.56
N ALA A 70 11.11 9.70 12.32
CA ALA A 70 9.93 10.38 11.78
C ALA A 70 8.67 9.71 12.34
N CYS A 71 7.93 10.44 13.17
CA CYS A 71 6.55 10.09 13.50
C CYS A 71 5.71 10.20 12.23
N ILE A 72 4.96 9.16 11.88
CA ILE A 72 3.97 9.24 10.80
C ILE A 72 2.87 10.19 11.30
N ASP A 73 2.73 11.35 10.67
CA ASP A 73 1.66 12.31 10.98
C ASP A 73 0.35 11.80 10.36
N SER A 74 -0.47 11.14 11.18
CA SER A 74 -1.76 10.59 10.75
C SER A 74 -2.75 11.65 10.29
N SER A 75 -2.52 12.94 10.59
CA SER A 75 -3.38 14.04 10.10
C SER A 75 -3.24 14.30 8.60
N ARG A 76 -2.30 13.65 7.92
CA ARG A 76 -2.03 13.78 6.47
C ARG A 76 -2.49 12.58 5.63
N LEU A 77 -3.31 11.69 6.20
CA LEU A 77 -3.74 10.41 5.60
C LEU A 77 -5.25 10.31 5.33
#